data_AF-A0A6B2LES7-F1
#
_entry.id   AF-A0A6B2LES7-F1
#
_cell.length_a   1.000
_cell.length_b   1.000
_cell.length_c   1.000
_cell.angle_alpha   90.00
_cell.angle_beta   90.00
_cell.angle_gamma   90.00
#
_symmetry.space_group_name_H-M   'P 1'
#
loop_
_entity.id
_entity.type
_entity.pdbx_description
1 polymer ?
#
loop_
_entity_poly.entity_id
_entity_poly.type
_entity_poly.pdbx_seq_one_letter_code
_entity_poly.pdbx_strand_id
1 'polypeptide(L)'
;MAIVLDDNDALNNSCQLVNVVTWCVAAGIPNLTLYDHQGILKQNLVTLKRELEARRDFFFGSKKRYQYKFVDSPIQNVERHMKLNVNVNGIVDGLCGAPVDTSSVRICVTSAEDGQETIIKILQKLALQINNEKGLNDTLDLMEEGSPCQNGKTDIINFKLLLDDNGNIQKTKIHKLLENTLSQVNGQYWPPPDFILKFGNPTVWTGFLPWHMRYSEILFTGCSLSNFNFGTFIKSLDKFNQCGRRFGK
;
A
#
# COMPACT_ATOMS: atom_id res chain seq x y z
N MET A 1 7.03 -2.38 7.18
CA MET A 1 6.91 -1.39 8.28
C MET A 1 6.09 -0.21 7.78
N ALA A 2 5.33 0.46 8.64
CA ALA A 2 4.64 1.70 8.28
C ALA A 2 5.08 2.87 9.18
N ILE A 3 5.07 4.07 8.61
CA ILE A 3 5.32 5.34 9.27
C ILE A 3 4.04 6.17 9.13
N VAL A 4 3.39 6.44 10.25
CA VAL A 4 2.13 7.19 10.33
C VAL A 4 2.44 8.56 10.91
N LEU A 5 2.20 9.59 10.11
CA LEU A 5 2.46 10.98 10.45
C LEU A 5 1.15 11.73 10.72
N ASP A 6 1.25 12.74 11.58
CA ASP A 6 0.26 13.81 11.63
C ASP A 6 0.46 14.73 10.42
N ASP A 7 -0.61 15.37 9.95
CA ASP A 7 -0.55 16.22 8.75
C ASP A 7 0.46 17.37 8.88
N ASN A 8 0.65 17.89 10.10
CA ASN A 8 1.65 18.90 10.39
C ASN A 8 3.10 18.40 10.18
N ASP A 9 3.38 17.17 10.61
CA ASP A 9 4.70 16.55 10.41
C ASP A 9 4.91 16.18 8.93
N ALA A 10 3.85 15.76 8.24
CA ALA A 10 3.90 15.49 6.80
C ALA A 10 4.19 16.76 5.98
N LEU A 11 3.67 17.92 6.40
CA LEU A 11 3.86 19.20 5.73
C LEU A 11 5.23 19.82 6.00
N ASN A 12 5.63 19.87 7.26
CA ASN A 12 6.73 20.73 7.69
C ASN A 12 8.06 20.00 7.90
N ASN A 13 8.06 18.66 7.98
CA ASN A 13 9.22 17.88 8.41
C ASN A 13 9.71 16.87 7.35
N SER A 14 9.60 17.19 6.04
CA SER A 14 10.01 16.30 4.92
C SER A 14 11.47 15.85 5.03
N CYS A 15 12.38 16.77 5.35
CA CYS A 15 13.81 16.51 5.52
C CYS A 15 14.07 15.44 6.60
N GLN A 16 13.30 15.47 7.69
CA GLN A 16 13.43 14.50 8.77
C GLN A 16 12.75 13.17 8.44
N LEU A 17 11.62 13.20 7.72
CA LEU A 17 10.99 11.99 7.18
C LEU A 17 11.97 11.22 6.29
N VAL A 18 12.69 11.93 5.41
CA VAL A 18 13.72 11.37 4.52
C VAL A 18 14.81 10.67 5.32
N ASN A 19 15.25 11.24 6.45
CA ASN A 19 16.21 10.58 7.35
C ASN A 19 15.65 9.27 7.91
N VAL A 20 14.42 9.28 8.42
CA VAL A 20 13.78 8.07 8.99
C VAL A 20 13.62 6.99 7.93
N VAL A 21 13.16 7.33 6.74
CA VAL A 21 13.04 6.38 5.62
C VAL A 21 14.42 5.80 5.25
N THR A 22 15.45 6.64 5.23
CA THR A 22 16.83 6.19 4.95
C THR A 22 17.34 5.23 6.04
N TRP A 23 17.03 5.49 7.32
CA TRP A 23 17.38 4.58 8.42
C TRP A 23 16.64 3.24 8.31
N CYS A 24 15.38 3.24 7.91
CA CYS A 24 14.64 2.00 7.63
C CYS A 24 15.30 1.18 6.52
N VAL A 25 15.73 1.84 5.44
CA VAL A 25 16.45 1.19 4.33
C VAL A 25 17.79 0.61 4.80
N ALA A 26 18.53 1.38 5.62
CA ALA A 26 19.78 0.93 6.21
C ALA A 26 19.60 -0.26 7.15
N ALA A 27 18.48 -0.31 7.88
CA ALA A 27 18.09 -1.44 8.73
C ALA A 27 17.61 -2.68 7.93
N GLY A 28 17.59 -2.61 6.60
CA GLY A 28 17.21 -3.73 5.73
C GLY A 28 15.69 -3.94 5.62
N ILE A 29 14.89 -2.91 5.87
CA ILE A 29 13.43 -3.01 5.82
C ILE A 29 12.96 -2.90 4.34
N PRO A 30 12.38 -3.96 3.76
CA PRO A 30 12.15 -4.02 2.31
C PRO A 30 10.88 -3.28 1.84
N ASN A 31 9.88 -3.15 2.72
CA ASN A 31 8.59 -2.55 2.40
C ASN A 31 8.24 -1.47 3.42
N LEU A 32 8.08 -0.24 2.94
CA LEU A 32 7.74 0.93 3.74
C LEU A 32 6.43 1.54 3.26
N THR A 33 5.47 1.69 4.18
CA THR A 33 4.25 2.46 3.97
C THR A 33 4.39 3.80 4.67
N LEU A 34 4.25 4.91 3.94
CA LEU A 34 4.16 6.24 4.50
C LEU A 34 2.69 6.67 4.49
N TYR A 35 2.23 7.22 5.60
CA TYR A 35 0.85 7.66 5.71
C TYR A 35 0.74 9.03 6.37
N ASP A 36 -0.11 9.87 5.79
CA ASP A 36 -0.64 11.09 6.39
C ASP A 36 -2.14 11.19 6.04
N HIS A 37 -2.94 11.83 6.87
CA HIS A 37 -4.40 11.76 6.73
C HIS A 37 -4.88 12.49 5.46
N GLN A 38 -4.36 13.69 5.21
CA GLN A 38 -4.79 14.58 4.14
C GLN A 38 -4.15 14.28 2.76
N GLY A 39 -3.19 13.35 2.69
CA GLY A 39 -2.47 13.02 1.46
C GLY A 39 -1.45 14.08 1.03
N ILE A 40 -0.93 14.87 1.96
CA ILE A 40 0.13 15.86 1.77
C ILE A 40 1.37 15.21 1.16
N LEU A 41 1.75 14.00 1.61
CA LEU A 41 2.89 13.28 1.04
C LEU A 41 2.63 12.86 -0.41
N LYS A 42 1.39 12.51 -0.75
CA LYS A 42 0.99 12.19 -2.14
C LYS A 42 1.07 13.43 -3.03
N GLN A 43 0.57 14.57 -2.54
CA GLN A 43 0.62 15.85 -3.25
C GLN A 43 2.07 16.29 -3.53
N ASN A 44 2.97 16.04 -2.59
CA ASN A 44 4.39 16.43 -2.67
C ASN A 44 5.34 15.28 -3.07
N LEU A 45 4.82 14.23 -3.72
CA LEU A 45 5.57 13.00 -3.97
C LEU A 45 6.84 13.21 -4.80
N VAL A 46 6.81 14.12 -5.79
CA VAL A 46 7.97 14.44 -6.64
C VAL A 46 9.11 15.03 -5.80
N THR A 47 8.79 15.93 -4.88
CA THR A 47 9.78 16.54 -3.97
C THR A 47 10.35 15.49 -3.02
N LEU A 48 9.49 14.65 -2.43
CA LEU A 48 9.92 13.56 -1.56
C LEU A 48 10.87 12.58 -2.25
N LYS A 49 10.56 12.17 -3.49
CA LYS A 49 11.40 11.29 -4.32
C LYS A 49 12.80 11.87 -4.50
N ARG A 50 12.87 13.13 -4.94
CA ARG A 50 14.12 13.85 -5.16
C ARG A 50 14.93 14.01 -3.88
N GLU A 51 14.30 14.33 -2.75
CA GLU A 51 15.00 14.44 -1.46
C GLU A 51 15.56 13.09 -1.00
N LEU A 52 14.82 11.99 -1.19
CA LEU A 52 15.30 10.64 -0.90
C LEU A 52 16.50 10.26 -1.76
N GLU A 53 16.45 10.55 -3.05
CA GLU A 53 17.54 10.30 -3.99
C GLU A 53 18.79 11.12 -3.62
N ALA A 54 18.63 12.42 -3.35
CA ALA A 54 19.73 13.27 -2.91
C ALA A 54 20.36 12.80 -1.59
N ARG A 55 19.52 12.32 -0.65
CA ARG A 55 20.00 11.83 0.65
C ARG A 55 20.64 10.45 0.57
N ARG A 56 20.23 9.61 -0.37
CA ARG A 56 20.76 8.24 -0.57
C ARG A 56 22.28 8.24 -0.68
N ASP A 57 22.82 9.08 -1.56
CA ASP A 57 24.25 9.07 -1.89
C ASP A 57 25.10 9.51 -0.69
N PHE A 58 24.55 10.40 0.14
CA PHE A 58 25.17 10.82 1.40
C PHE A 58 25.28 9.67 2.42
N PHE A 59 24.24 8.84 2.55
CA PHE A 59 24.22 7.76 3.57
C PHE A 59 24.90 6.47 3.12
N PHE A 60 24.70 6.06 1.87
CA PHE A 60 25.17 4.75 1.38
C PHE A 60 26.45 4.82 0.54
N GLY A 61 26.86 6.04 0.15
CA GLY A 61 27.94 6.26 -0.79
C GLY A 61 27.63 5.76 -2.20
N SER A 62 28.52 6.03 -3.15
CA SER A 62 28.30 5.70 -4.57
C SER A 62 28.47 4.22 -4.92
N LYS A 63 28.91 3.38 -3.97
CA LYS A 63 29.25 1.97 -4.21
C LYS A 63 28.06 1.01 -4.11
N LYS A 64 27.10 1.27 -3.21
CA LYS A 64 25.87 0.47 -3.09
C LYS A 64 24.70 1.22 -3.69
N ARG A 65 24.13 0.70 -4.77
CA ARG A 65 22.96 1.28 -5.41
C ARG A 65 21.68 0.79 -4.74
N TYR A 66 21.26 1.48 -3.68
CA TYR A 66 19.89 1.33 -3.17
C TYR A 66 18.91 2.00 -4.14
N GLN A 67 17.87 1.27 -4.55
CA GLN A 67 16.82 1.82 -5.40
C GLN A 67 15.52 1.95 -4.62
N TYR A 68 14.94 3.15 -4.62
CA TYR A 68 13.60 3.38 -4.11
C TYR A 68 12.59 3.11 -5.21
N LYS A 69 11.77 2.08 -5.03
CA LYS A 69 10.67 1.75 -5.94
C LYS A 69 9.37 2.25 -5.33
N PHE A 70 8.88 3.37 -5.84
CA PHE A 70 7.58 3.88 -5.42
C PHE A 70 6.48 3.07 -6.07
N VAL A 71 5.55 2.61 -5.24
CA VAL A 71 4.36 1.87 -5.66
C VAL A 71 3.15 2.73 -5.32
N ASP A 72 2.16 2.72 -6.20
CA ASP A 72 0.91 3.46 -5.96
C ASP A 72 0.14 2.86 -4.76
N SER A 73 -0.94 3.49 -4.32
CA SER A 73 -1.83 2.84 -3.36
C SER A 73 -2.62 1.72 -4.06
N PRO A 74 -3.14 0.72 -3.31
CA PRO A 74 -4.00 -0.33 -3.86
C PRO A 74 -5.16 0.19 -4.74
N ILE A 75 -5.64 1.42 -4.51
CA ILE A 75 -6.87 1.95 -5.11
C ILE A 75 -6.65 2.76 -6.37
N GLN A 76 -5.51 3.45 -6.48
CA GLN A 76 -5.19 4.15 -7.72
C GLN A 76 -5.14 3.17 -8.90
N ASN A 77 -4.88 1.88 -8.65
CA ASN A 77 -4.99 0.82 -9.66
C ASN A 77 -6.43 0.48 -10.04
N VAL A 78 -7.33 0.34 -9.06
CA VAL A 78 -8.75 0.04 -9.31
C VAL A 78 -9.42 1.16 -10.12
N GLU A 79 -9.01 2.41 -9.95
CA GLU A 79 -9.50 3.54 -10.75
C GLU A 79 -8.79 3.68 -12.12
N ARG A 80 -7.46 3.48 -12.20
CA ARG A 80 -6.72 3.57 -13.49
C ARG A 80 -7.05 2.45 -14.46
N HIS A 81 -7.33 1.24 -13.98
CA HIS A 81 -7.75 0.12 -14.84
C HIS A 81 -9.12 0.35 -15.51
N MET A 82 -9.84 1.42 -15.13
CA MET A 82 -11.11 1.83 -15.77
C MET A 82 -11.02 3.16 -16.54
N LYS A 83 -9.91 3.92 -16.50
CA LYS A 83 -9.88 5.31 -17.03
C LYS A 83 -8.79 5.67 -18.03
N LEU A 84 -7.94 4.76 -18.52
CA LEU A 84 -6.90 5.14 -19.49
C LEU A 84 -6.90 4.28 -20.77
N ASN A 85 -7.67 4.76 -21.77
CA ASN A 85 -7.13 4.96 -23.12
C ASN A 85 -6.56 6.39 -23.15
N VAL A 86 -5.38 6.59 -22.58
CA VAL A 86 -4.56 7.77 -22.92
C VAL A 86 -3.13 7.27 -23.04
N ASN A 87 -2.67 7.24 -24.28
CA ASN A 87 -1.29 7.05 -24.65
C ASN A 87 -0.50 8.27 -24.14
N VAL A 88 0.34 8.06 -23.13
CA VAL A 88 1.40 9.01 -22.78
C VAL A 88 2.72 8.29 -23.02
N ASN A 89 3.13 8.26 -24.29
CA ASN A 89 4.49 7.93 -24.64
C ASN A 89 5.42 9.03 -24.11
N GLY A 90 6.40 8.62 -23.31
CA GLY A 90 7.74 9.20 -23.34
C GLY A 90 8.12 10.09 -22.17
N ILE A 91 8.56 9.48 -21.07
CA ILE A 91 9.98 9.55 -20.67
C ILE A 91 10.37 8.15 -20.18
N VAL A 92 10.86 7.34 -21.13
CA VAL A 92 11.59 6.10 -20.83
C VAL A 92 13.07 6.48 -20.72
N ASP A 93 13.54 6.74 -19.50
CA ASP A 93 14.98 6.68 -19.25
C ASP A 93 15.38 5.21 -19.21
N GLY A 94 15.57 4.65 -20.40
CA GLY A 94 16.25 3.39 -20.58
C GLY A 94 17.75 3.62 -20.45
N LEU A 95 18.36 3.12 -19.38
CA LEU A 95 19.77 2.70 -19.40
C LEU A 95 19.99 1.50 -18.48
N CYS A 96 20.54 0.45 -19.12
CA CYS A 96 21.41 -0.62 -18.63
C CYS A 96 20.94 -1.53 -17.48
N GLY A 97 21.15 -2.84 -17.69
CA GLY A 97 20.82 -3.91 -16.74
C GLY A 97 21.24 -3.58 -15.31
N ALA A 98 20.30 -3.75 -14.39
CA ALA A 98 20.55 -3.52 -12.97
C ALA A 98 21.72 -4.41 -12.50
N PRO A 99 22.76 -3.83 -11.88
CA PRO A 99 23.87 -4.63 -11.36
C PRO A 99 23.37 -5.58 -10.27
N VAL A 100 23.98 -6.77 -10.19
CA VAL A 100 23.61 -7.91 -9.34
C VAL A 100 23.55 -7.60 -7.83
N ASP A 101 24.05 -6.43 -7.40
CA ASP A 101 24.08 -5.95 -6.01
C ASP A 101 23.08 -4.81 -5.67
N THR A 102 22.01 -4.62 -6.46
CA THR A 102 20.98 -3.60 -6.12
C THR A 102 19.96 -4.12 -5.11
N SER A 103 20.04 -3.67 -3.86
CA SER A 103 18.94 -3.81 -2.90
C SER A 103 17.84 -2.80 -3.21
N SER A 104 16.68 -3.26 -3.67
CA SER A 104 15.52 -2.39 -3.91
C SER A 104 14.57 -2.36 -2.71
N VAL A 105 14.24 -1.17 -2.23
CA VAL A 105 13.21 -0.95 -1.20
C VAL A 105 11.94 -0.44 -1.87
N ARG A 106 10.80 -1.04 -1.55
CA ARG A 106 9.50 -0.58 -2.04
C ARG A 106 8.88 0.41 -1.05
N ILE A 107 8.41 1.54 -1.56
CA ILE A 107 7.78 2.60 -0.77
C ILE A 107 6.37 2.83 -1.32
N CYS A 108 5.35 2.72 -0.45
CA CYS A 108 3.97 3.02 -0.77
C CYS A 108 3.52 4.24 0.04
N VAL A 109 2.99 5.27 -0.63
CA VAL A 109 2.49 6.49 0.03
C VAL A 109 0.97 6.45 0.02
N THR A 110 0.37 6.55 1.21
CA THR A 110 -1.05 6.32 1.45
C THR A 110 -1.68 7.45 2.26
N SER A 111 -3.00 7.59 2.18
CA SER A 111 -3.76 8.56 2.97
C SER A 111 -5.15 8.03 3.32
N ALA A 112 -6.00 8.83 3.98
CA ALA A 112 -7.30 8.38 4.47
C ALA A 112 -8.21 7.83 3.35
N GLU A 113 -8.13 8.38 2.14
CA GLU A 113 -8.84 7.89 0.95
C GLU A 113 -8.49 6.42 0.62
N ASP A 114 -7.30 5.95 1.00
CA ASP A 114 -6.88 4.56 0.77
C ASP A 114 -7.35 3.57 1.85
N GLY A 115 -7.96 4.08 2.92
CA GLY A 115 -8.39 3.30 4.07
C GLY A 115 -9.83 2.83 3.97
N GLN A 116 -10.71 3.42 4.78
CA GLN A 116 -12.10 2.98 4.88
C GLN A 116 -12.90 3.28 3.60
N GLU A 117 -12.66 4.44 2.98
CA GLU A 117 -13.34 4.81 1.73
C GLU A 117 -13.09 3.80 0.62
N THR A 118 -11.89 3.24 0.59
CA THR A 118 -11.51 2.18 -0.34
C THR A 118 -12.34 0.92 -0.15
N ILE A 119 -12.48 0.48 1.10
CA ILE A 119 -13.26 -0.72 1.44
C ILE A 119 -14.70 -0.50 0.98
N ILE A 120 -15.25 0.69 1.24
CA ILE A 120 -16.60 1.07 0.80
C ILE A 120 -16.70 1.06 -0.73
N LYS A 121 -15.76 1.68 -1.45
CA LYS A 121 -15.73 1.72 -2.92
C LYS A 121 -15.68 0.31 -3.52
N ILE A 122 -14.84 -0.58 -2.97
CA ILE A 122 -14.76 -1.98 -3.41
C ILE A 122 -16.09 -2.68 -3.14
N LEU A 123 -16.63 -2.59 -1.93
CA LEU A 123 -17.91 -3.21 -1.58
C LEU A 123 -19.08 -2.72 -2.44
N GLN A 124 -19.15 -1.42 -2.73
CA GLN A 124 -20.14 -0.84 -3.63
C GLN A 124 -20.01 -1.41 -5.04
N LYS A 125 -18.78 -1.51 -5.58
CA LYS A 125 -18.53 -2.16 -6.88
C LYS A 125 -18.95 -3.62 -6.89
N LEU A 126 -18.59 -4.39 -5.86
CA LEU A 126 -18.99 -5.79 -5.72
C LEU A 126 -20.52 -5.93 -5.69
N ALA A 127 -21.21 -5.07 -4.94
CA ALA A 127 -22.67 -5.08 -4.84
C ALA A 127 -23.36 -4.73 -6.17
N LEU A 128 -22.86 -3.73 -6.90
CA LEU A 128 -23.36 -3.37 -8.23
C LEU A 128 -23.20 -4.52 -9.22
N GLN A 129 -22.05 -5.20 -9.21
CA GLN A 129 -21.80 -6.35 -10.07
C GLN A 129 -22.76 -7.52 -9.77
N ILE A 130 -23.05 -7.80 -8.49
CA ILE A 130 -24.04 -8.81 -8.08
C ILE A 130 -25.44 -8.46 -8.61
N ASN A 131 -25.85 -7.20 -8.52
CA ASN A 131 -27.18 -6.78 -8.98
C ASN A 131 -27.32 -6.85 -10.51
N ASN A 132 -26.26 -6.52 -11.26
CA ASN A 132 -26.26 -6.61 -12.71
C ASN A 132 -26.29 -8.07 -13.21
N GLU A 133 -25.58 -8.99 -12.54
CA GLU A 133 -25.64 -10.42 -12.88
C GLU A 133 -27.01 -11.04 -12.55
N LYS A 134 -27.66 -10.63 -11.45
CA LYS A 134 -29.03 -11.05 -11.15
C LYS A 134 -30.06 -10.56 -12.18
N GLY A 135 -29.88 -9.35 -12.72
CA GLY A 135 -30.75 -8.83 -13.79
C GLY A 135 -30.57 -9.51 -15.15
N LEU A 136 -29.42 -10.17 -15.40
CA LEU A 136 -29.19 -10.96 -16.62
C LEU A 136 -29.72 -12.40 -16.49
N ASN A 137 -29.73 -12.95 -15.26
CA ASN A 137 -30.22 -14.31 -15.00
C ASN A 137 -31.75 -14.45 -15.08
N ASP A 138 -32.51 -13.36 -14.99
CA ASP A 138 -33.96 -13.38 -15.22
C ASP A 138 -34.33 -13.47 -16.72
N THR A 139 -33.36 -13.42 -17.64
CA THR A 139 -33.62 -13.39 -19.10
C THR A 139 -32.77 -14.32 -19.97
N LEU A 140 -31.90 -15.17 -19.42
CA LEU A 140 -31.04 -16.01 -20.27
C LEU A 140 -30.92 -17.47 -19.79
N ASP A 141 -32.02 -18.21 -19.92
CA ASP A 141 -31.95 -19.49 -20.63
C ASP A 141 -31.45 -19.20 -22.05
N LEU A 142 -30.60 -20.07 -22.61
CA LEU A 142 -30.01 -20.02 -23.96
C LEU A 142 -28.68 -19.25 -24.07
N MET A 143 -27.56 -19.95 -23.84
CA MET A 143 -26.53 -20.29 -24.84
C MET A 143 -25.23 -20.69 -24.14
N GLU A 144 -24.89 -21.97 -24.24
CA GLU A 144 -23.53 -22.48 -24.07
C GLU A 144 -22.65 -22.08 -25.27
N GLU A 145 -21.33 -22.04 -24.99
CA GLU A 145 -20.18 -22.00 -25.90
C GLU A 145 -19.68 -20.65 -26.43
N GLY A 146 -18.41 -20.30 -26.08
CA GLY A 146 -17.72 -19.16 -26.68
C GLY A 146 -16.39 -18.72 -26.03
N SER A 147 -15.33 -19.51 -26.23
CA SER A 147 -13.89 -19.17 -26.34
C SER A 147 -13.14 -18.27 -25.31
N PRO A 148 -11.95 -18.69 -24.83
CA PRO A 148 -11.08 -17.92 -23.95
C PRO A 148 -10.25 -16.89 -24.73
N CYS A 149 -10.58 -15.61 -24.61
CA CYS A 149 -9.79 -14.54 -25.21
C CYS A 149 -8.55 -14.20 -24.36
N GLN A 150 -7.41 -14.63 -24.88
CA GLN A 150 -6.07 -14.12 -24.58
C GLN A 150 -6.07 -12.59 -24.74
N ASN A 151 -5.53 -11.88 -23.75
CA ASN A 151 -5.04 -10.48 -23.74
C ASN A 151 -5.31 -9.84 -22.37
N GLY A 152 -4.41 -10.04 -21.39
CA GLY A 152 -4.12 -9.14 -20.26
C GLY A 152 -5.26 -8.63 -19.35
N LYS A 153 -6.48 -9.16 -19.45
CA LYS A 153 -7.68 -8.69 -18.73
C LYS A 153 -8.12 -9.65 -17.60
N THR A 154 -7.20 -10.39 -17.02
CA THR A 154 -7.54 -11.43 -16.04
C THR A 154 -7.73 -10.85 -14.63
N ASP A 155 -8.73 -9.99 -14.47
CA ASP A 155 -9.37 -9.72 -13.16
C ASP A 155 -10.88 -9.54 -13.34
N ILE A 156 -11.48 -10.23 -14.33
CA ILE A 156 -12.89 -10.59 -14.21
C ILE A 156 -12.94 -11.61 -13.07
N ILE A 157 -13.07 -11.09 -11.85
CA ILE A 157 -13.46 -11.87 -10.69
C ILE A 157 -14.74 -12.59 -11.11
N ASN A 158 -14.67 -13.91 -11.29
CA ASN A 158 -15.86 -14.71 -11.62
C ASN A 158 -16.77 -14.71 -10.38
N PHE A 159 -17.68 -13.74 -10.31
CA PHE A 159 -18.59 -13.49 -9.20
C PHE A 159 -19.55 -14.64 -8.92
N LYS A 160 -19.80 -15.48 -9.94
CA LYS A 160 -20.49 -16.77 -9.81
C LYS A 160 -19.85 -17.67 -8.73
N LEU A 161 -18.57 -17.46 -8.41
CA LEU A 161 -17.89 -18.16 -7.31
C LEU A 161 -18.26 -17.65 -5.92
N LEU A 162 -18.80 -16.43 -5.74
CA LEU A 162 -19.10 -15.84 -4.42
C LEU A 162 -20.46 -16.25 -3.84
N LEU A 163 -21.35 -16.80 -4.67
CA LEU A 163 -22.64 -17.34 -4.27
C LEU A 163 -22.52 -18.85 -4.05
N ASP A 164 -23.29 -19.42 -3.12
CA ASP A 164 -23.51 -20.86 -3.07
C ASP A 164 -24.54 -21.29 -4.12
N ASP A 165 -24.73 -22.60 -4.29
CA ASP A 165 -25.69 -23.17 -5.25
C ASP A 165 -27.14 -22.74 -4.95
N ASN A 166 -27.39 -22.19 -3.74
CA ASN A 166 -28.67 -21.66 -3.29
C ASN A 166 -28.78 -20.12 -3.46
N GLY A 167 -27.77 -19.46 -4.04
CA GLY A 167 -27.74 -18.00 -4.22
C GLY A 167 -27.39 -17.19 -2.97
N ASN A 168 -26.94 -17.82 -1.89
CA ASN A 168 -26.48 -17.15 -0.67
C ASN A 168 -25.03 -16.69 -0.78
N ILE A 169 -24.73 -15.59 -0.08
CA ILE A 169 -23.39 -15.00 -0.06
C ILE A 169 -22.44 -15.85 0.81
N GLN A 170 -21.37 -16.35 0.21
CA GLN A 170 -20.31 -17.06 0.92
C GLN A 170 -19.33 -16.08 1.58
N LYS A 171 -19.55 -15.77 2.86
CA LYS A 171 -18.73 -14.81 3.65
C LYS A 171 -17.22 -15.07 3.56
N THR A 172 -16.81 -16.35 3.56
CA THR A 172 -15.40 -16.76 3.49
C THR A 172 -14.74 -16.41 2.16
N LYS A 173 -15.50 -16.47 1.05
CA LYS A 173 -15.01 -16.11 -0.27
C LYS A 173 -14.92 -14.59 -0.44
N ILE A 174 -15.87 -13.84 0.11
CA ILE A 174 -15.79 -12.37 0.18
C ILE A 174 -14.56 -11.93 0.97
N HIS A 175 -14.30 -12.53 2.12
CA HIS A 175 -13.12 -12.21 2.92
C HIS A 175 -11.83 -12.41 2.12
N LYS A 176 -11.66 -13.58 1.49
CA LYS A 176 -10.48 -13.86 0.65
C LYS A 176 -10.36 -12.91 -0.53
N LEU A 177 -11.49 -12.56 -1.16
CA LEU A 177 -11.51 -11.60 -2.26
C LEU A 177 -11.05 -10.21 -1.80
N LEU A 178 -11.60 -9.71 -0.69
CA LEU A 178 -11.20 -8.43 -0.11
C LEU A 178 -9.73 -8.44 0.29
N GLU A 179 -9.23 -9.51 0.90
CA GLU A 179 -7.81 -9.64 1.22
C GLU A 179 -6.92 -9.57 -0.02
N ASN A 180 -7.28 -10.30 -1.08
CA ASN A 180 -6.53 -10.29 -2.34
C ASN A 180 -6.55 -8.89 -2.97
N THR A 181 -7.70 -8.23 -3.03
CA THR A 181 -7.82 -6.90 -3.63
C THR A 181 -7.09 -5.84 -2.82
N LEU A 182 -7.22 -5.85 -1.49
CA LEU A 182 -6.59 -4.86 -0.61
C LEU A 182 -5.07 -5.08 -0.47
N SER A 183 -4.60 -6.30 -0.68
CA SER A 183 -3.17 -6.63 -0.62
C SER A 183 -2.48 -6.51 -1.98
N GLN A 184 -3.20 -6.12 -3.04
CA GLN A 184 -2.62 -5.93 -4.37
C GLN A 184 -2.37 -4.47 -4.68
N VAL A 185 -1.19 -4.19 -5.23
CA VAL A 185 -0.76 -2.89 -5.71
C VAL A 185 -0.02 -3.08 -7.03
N ASN A 186 -0.51 -2.49 -8.12
CA ASN A 186 0.03 -2.65 -9.49
C ASN A 186 0.17 -4.15 -9.88
N GLY A 187 -0.78 -5.00 -9.46
CA GLY A 187 -0.72 -6.46 -9.67
C GLY A 187 0.34 -7.19 -8.83
N GLN A 188 0.99 -6.49 -7.88
CA GLN A 188 1.97 -7.08 -6.96
C GLN A 188 1.44 -7.14 -5.53
N TYR A 189 1.84 -8.16 -4.80
CA TYR A 189 1.51 -8.29 -3.38
C TYR A 189 2.22 -7.22 -2.52
N TRP A 190 1.41 -6.50 -1.74
CA TRP A 190 1.83 -5.56 -0.71
C TRP A 190 1.52 -6.16 0.68
N PRO A 191 2.55 -6.55 1.45
CA PRO A 191 2.33 -7.20 2.73
C PRO A 191 1.77 -6.21 3.77
N PRO A 192 0.89 -6.66 4.68
CA PRO A 192 0.55 -5.92 5.88
C PRO A 192 1.81 -5.51 6.67
N PRO A 193 1.88 -4.30 7.25
CA PRO A 193 3.05 -3.88 8.00
C PRO A 193 3.15 -4.64 9.32
N ASP A 194 4.33 -5.16 9.65
CA ASP A 194 4.55 -5.79 10.95
C ASP A 194 4.70 -4.80 12.11
N PHE A 195 5.28 -3.64 11.81
CA PHE A 195 5.62 -2.60 12.77
C PHE A 195 5.15 -1.25 12.25
N ILE A 196 4.47 -0.50 13.10
CA ILE A 196 3.96 0.84 12.81
C ILE A 196 4.61 1.83 13.77
N LEU A 197 5.38 2.77 13.23
CA LEU A 197 5.82 3.96 13.96
C LEU A 197 4.79 5.06 13.78
N LYS A 198 4.11 5.43 14.86
CA LYS A 198 3.15 6.53 14.87
C LYS A 198 3.79 7.76 15.50
N PHE A 199 3.78 8.85 14.76
CA PHE A 199 4.23 10.18 15.18
C PHE A 199 3.07 11.02 15.67
N GLY A 200 3.36 12.02 16.51
CA GLY A 200 2.34 12.95 16.99
C GLY A 200 1.51 12.43 18.17
N ASN A 201 0.28 12.93 18.31
CA ASN A 201 -0.51 12.72 19.52
C ASN A 201 -0.96 11.26 19.67
N PRO A 202 -0.57 10.52 20.73
CA PRO A 202 -0.94 9.11 20.88
C PRO A 202 -2.44 8.85 21.03
N THR A 203 -3.25 9.84 21.42
CA THR A 203 -4.69 9.65 21.62
C THR A 203 -5.51 9.70 20.33
N VAL A 204 -4.95 10.25 19.25
CA VAL A 204 -5.68 10.46 17.98
C VAL A 204 -5.24 9.43 16.95
N TRP A 205 -6.16 8.59 16.50
CA TRP A 205 -5.91 7.72 15.34
C TRP A 205 -6.30 8.46 14.07
N THR A 206 -5.35 8.57 13.14
CA THR A 206 -5.52 9.31 11.88
C THR A 206 -6.18 8.48 10.78
N GLY A 207 -6.79 7.33 11.12
CA GLY A 207 -7.49 6.47 10.15
C GLY A 207 -6.59 5.56 9.31
N PHE A 208 -5.35 5.32 9.75
CA PHE A 208 -4.40 4.44 9.04
C PHE A 208 -4.97 3.04 8.77
N LEU A 209 -5.11 2.72 7.48
CA LEU A 209 -5.43 1.41 6.87
C LEU A 209 -5.91 0.31 7.85
N PRO A 210 -7.17 0.36 8.33
CA PRO A 210 -7.65 -0.51 9.40
C PRO A 210 -7.53 -2.01 9.11
N TRP A 211 -7.66 -2.40 7.83
CA TRP A 211 -7.52 -3.80 7.43
C TRP A 211 -6.08 -4.30 7.55
N HIS A 212 -5.12 -3.49 7.13
CA HIS A 212 -3.70 -3.85 7.08
C HIS A 212 -3.04 -3.85 8.46
N MET A 213 -3.60 -3.15 9.46
CA MET A 213 -2.99 -3.05 10.79
C MET A 213 -3.33 -4.18 11.78
N ARG A 214 -4.09 -5.20 11.36
CA ARG A 214 -4.71 -6.22 12.26
C ARG A 214 -3.72 -6.94 13.19
N TYR A 215 -2.49 -7.16 12.74
CA TYR A 215 -1.44 -7.86 13.49
C TYR A 215 -0.17 -7.03 13.63
N SER A 216 -0.29 -5.72 13.40
CA SER A 216 0.84 -4.81 13.47
C SER A 216 1.13 -4.42 14.91
N GLU A 217 2.39 -4.47 15.30
CA GLU A 217 2.85 -3.85 16.54
C GLU A 217 2.92 -2.34 16.33
N ILE A 218 2.29 -1.59 17.23
CA ILE A 218 2.19 -0.13 17.07
C ILE A 218 2.98 0.53 18.18
N LEU A 219 3.99 1.30 17.79
CA LEU A 219 4.76 2.12 18.71
C LEU A 219 4.45 3.59 18.49
N PHE A 220 3.89 4.18 19.53
CA PHE A 220 3.71 5.61 19.67
C PHE A 220 5.04 6.24 20.06
N THR A 221 5.60 7.07 19.18
CA THR A 221 6.87 7.74 19.43
C THR A 221 6.77 8.79 20.54
N GLY A 222 5.59 9.38 20.73
CA GLY A 222 5.33 10.41 21.75
C GLY A 222 6.02 11.75 21.46
N CYS A 223 6.61 11.90 20.27
CA CYS A 223 7.27 13.13 19.82
C CYS A 223 6.85 13.49 18.39
N SER A 224 6.98 14.76 18.03
CA SER A 224 6.94 15.17 16.62
C SER A 224 8.12 14.55 15.88
N LEU A 225 7.92 14.31 14.58
CA LEU A 225 8.94 13.82 13.67
C LEU A 225 10.24 14.64 13.75
N SER A 226 10.14 15.97 13.89
CA SER A 226 11.28 16.89 14.02
C SER A 226 12.28 16.51 15.13
N ASN A 227 11.79 15.98 16.26
CA ASN A 227 12.60 15.61 17.42
C ASN A 227 13.07 14.15 17.41
N PHE A 228 12.67 13.37 16.39
CA PHE A 228 12.93 11.95 16.33
C PHE A 228 14.32 11.65 15.75
N ASN A 229 15.28 11.36 16.61
CA ASN A 229 16.66 11.06 16.22
C ASN A 229 16.92 9.55 16.00
N PHE A 230 18.10 9.23 15.46
CA PHE A 230 18.52 7.85 15.18
C PHE A 230 18.56 6.96 16.44
N GLY A 231 18.95 7.53 17.59
CA GLY A 231 18.94 6.78 18.86
C GLY A 231 17.53 6.35 19.26
N THR A 232 16.53 7.22 19.10
CA THR A 232 15.12 6.90 19.33
C THR A 232 14.61 5.88 18.32
N PHE A 233 15.04 5.96 17.06
CA PHE A 233 14.73 4.96 16.03
C PHE A 233 15.23 3.56 16.43
N ILE A 234 16.49 3.42 16.83
CA ILE A 234 17.06 2.13 17.23
C ILE A 234 16.36 1.58 18.48
N LYS A 235 16.07 2.42 19.48
CA LYS A 235 15.26 2.02 20.65
C LYS A 235 13.88 1.51 20.26
N SER A 236 13.28 2.08 19.21
CA SER A 236 11.98 1.66 18.72
C SER A 236 12.03 0.27 18.06
N LEU A 237 13.10 0.00 17.30
CA LEU A 237 13.35 -1.32 16.72
C LEU A 237 13.65 -2.38 17.80
N ASP A 238 14.43 -2.03 18.82
CA ASP A 238 14.72 -2.92 19.95
C ASP A 238 13.44 -3.30 20.70
N LYS A 239 12.57 -2.32 20.99
CA LYS A 239 11.25 -2.58 21.57
C LYS A 239 10.42 -3.53 20.71
N PHE A 240 10.39 -3.32 19.39
CA PHE A 240 9.70 -4.22 18.47
C PHE A 240 10.28 -5.64 18.50
N ASN A 241 11.60 -5.78 18.58
CA ASN A 241 12.27 -7.07 18.63
C ASN A 241 11.98 -7.86 19.93
N GLN A 242 11.66 -7.16 21.02
CA GLN A 242 11.25 -7.78 22.29
C GLN A 242 9.78 -8.21 22.31
N CYS A 243 8.96 -7.78 21.35
CA CYS A 243 7.54 -8.15 21.26
C CYS A 243 7.39 -9.60 20.77
N GLY A 244 6.84 -10.47 21.63
CA GLY A 244 6.47 -11.84 21.27
C GLY A 244 5.03 -11.93 20.77
N ARG A 245 4.85 -12.22 19.47
CA ARG A 245 3.52 -12.46 18.89
C ARG A 245 3.00 -13.86 19.24
N ARG A 246 1.90 -13.92 19.99
CA ARG A 246 1.29 -15.19 20.44
C ARG A 246 0.25 -15.76 19.48
N PHE A 247 -0.22 -14.97 18.50
CA PHE A 247 -1.23 -15.39 17.52
C PHE A 247 -2.44 -16.13 18.12
N GLY A 248 -2.87 -15.73 19.32
CA GLY A 248 -4.00 -16.34 20.03
C GLY A 248 -3.72 -17.70 20.69
N LYS A 249 -2.45 -18.08 20.86
CA LYS A 249 -2.01 -19.24 21.64
C LYS A 249 -1.61 -18.87 23.07
#